data_AF-A0A0K8NXW5-F1
#
_entry.id   AF-A0A0K8NXW5-F1
#
_cell.length_a   1.000
_cell.length_b   1.000
_cell.length_c   1.000
_cell.angle_alpha   90.00
_cell.angle_beta   90.00
_cell.angle_gamma   90.00
#
_symmetry.space_group_name_H-M   'P 1'
#
loop_
_entity.id
_entity.type
_entity.pdbx_description
1 polymer ?
#
loop_
_entity_poly.entity_id
_entity_poly.type
_entity_poly.pdbx_seq_one_letter_code
_entity_poly.pdbx_strand_id
1 'polypeptide(L)' 'MNITLSIDERVAEQARQAAQAMGKSLNQAVRDYLEQLAGAQRLASEIAAFEASARQTPGRLGGWRFDRDEANRRA' A
#
# COMPACT_ATOMS: atom_id res chain seq x y z
N MET A 1 5.11 12.79 -15.21
CA MET A 1 4.22 13.96 -15.02
C MET A 1 4.92 14.97 -14.14
N ASN A 2 4.84 16.27 -14.46
CA ASN A 2 5.43 17.33 -13.65
C ASN A 2 4.34 18.04 -12.86
N ILE A 3 4.59 18.31 -11.59
CA ILE A 3 3.69 19.04 -10.70
C ILE A 3 4.41 20.30 -10.19
N THR A 4 3.67 21.39 -10.06
CA THR A 4 4.17 22.60 -9.39
C THR A 4 3.59 22.62 -7.99
N LEU A 5 4.46 22.72 -6.99
CA LEU A 5 4.08 22.70 -5.57
C LEU A 5 4.43 24.05 -4.93
N SER A 6 3.45 24.70 -4.32
CA SER A 6 3.65 25.89 -3.49
C SER A 6 3.82 25.48 -2.04
N ILE A 7 4.99 25.74 -1.46
CA ILE A 7 5.32 25.49 -0.06
C ILE A 7 6.10 26.67 0.51
N ASP A 8 6.09 26.79 1.83
CA ASP A 8 6.96 27.72 2.55
C ASP A 8 8.44 27.42 2.26
N GLU A 9 9.24 28.47 2.05
CA GLU A 9 10.63 28.34 1.67
C GLU A 9 11.50 27.68 2.75
N ARG A 10 11.18 27.89 4.04
CA ARG A 10 11.89 27.24 5.15
C ARG A 10 11.62 25.74 5.15
N VAL A 11 10.38 25.35 4.85
CA VAL A 11 9.99 23.94 4.72
C VAL A 11 10.69 23.30 3.53
N ALA A 12 10.77 24.00 2.39
CA ALA A 12 11.48 23.52 1.21
C ALA A 12 12.96 23.23 1.50
N GLU A 13 13.60 24.10 2.27
CA GLU A 13 15.02 23.97 2.61
C GLU A 13 15.27 22.83 3.60
N GLN A 14 14.44 22.70 4.64
CA GLN A 14 14.51 21.57 5.56
C GLN A 14 14.28 20.23 4.86
N ALA A 15 13.31 20.18 3.94
CA ALA A 15 13.03 18.98 3.16
C ALA A 15 14.19 18.63 2.21
N ARG A 16 14.87 19.63 1.61
CA ARG A 16 16.09 19.41 0.82
C ARG A 16 17.21 18.79 1.65
N GLN A 17 17.48 19.34 2.84
CA GLN A 17 18.52 18.81 3.72
C GLN A 17 18.22 17.37 4.15
N ALA A 18 16.98 17.08 4.52
CA ALA A 18 16.55 15.73 4.87
C ALA A 18 16.69 14.75 3.70
N ALA A 19 16.29 15.15 2.48
CA ALA A 19 16.44 14.32 1.29
C ALA A 19 17.92 14.06 0.97
N GLN A 20 18.79 15.07 1.08
CA GLN A 20 20.23 14.92 0.85
C GLN A 20 20.88 13.97 1.86
N ALA A 21 20.49 14.03 3.13
CA ALA A 21 20.94 13.08 4.15
C ALA A 21 20.54 11.63 3.82
N MET A 22 19.44 11.44 3.07
CA MET A 22 18.99 10.15 2.54
C MET A 22 19.62 9.81 1.17
N GLY A 23 20.54 10.62 0.64
CA GLY A 23 21.14 10.43 -0.69
C GLY A 23 20.18 10.69 -1.86
N LYS A 24 19.10 11.46 -1.64
CA LYS A 24 18.04 11.73 -2.61
C LYS A 24 17.90 13.23 -2.90
N SER A 25 17.40 13.56 -4.09
CA SER A 25 16.91 14.92 -4.35
C SER A 25 15.54 15.13 -3.73
N LEU A 26 15.16 16.38 -3.45
CA LEU A 26 13.81 16.71 -2.96
C LEU A 26 12.72 16.16 -3.90
N ASN A 27 12.90 16.31 -5.21
CA ASN A 27 11.94 15.81 -6.19
C ASN A 27 11.83 14.27 -6.17
N GLN A 28 12.94 13.56 -5.92
CA GLN A 28 12.89 12.11 -5.77
C GLN A 28 12.14 11.72 -4.49
N ALA A 29 12.41 12.38 -3.37
CA ALA A 29 11.69 12.13 -2.12
C ALA A 29 10.18 12.39 -2.25
N VAL A 30 9.79 13.47 -2.94
CA VAL A 30 8.38 13.77 -3.24
C VAL A 30 7.75 12.69 -4.12
N ARG A 31 8.46 12.22 -5.15
CA ARG A 31 7.99 11.14 -6.01
C ARG A 31 7.76 9.85 -5.24
N ASP A 32 8.76 9.43 -4.45
CA ASP A 32 8.66 8.21 -3.63
C ASP A 32 7.47 8.29 -2.67
N TYR A 33 7.25 9.45 -2.04
CA TYR A 33 6.11 9.67 -1.16
C TYR A 33 4.78 9.59 -1.90
N LEU A 34 4.67 10.17 -3.09
CA LEU A 34 3.46 10.09 -3.90
C LEU A 34 3.20 8.65 -4.40
N GLU A 35 4.23 7.89 -4.74
CA GLU A 35 4.10 6.47 -5.11
C GLU A 35 3.65 5.62 -3.93
N GLN A 36 4.20 5.88 -2.73
CA GLN A 36 3.75 5.26 -1.50
C GLN A 36 2.28 5.61 -1.21
N LEU A 37 1.91 6.89 -1.32
CA LEU A 37 0.54 7.38 -1.09
C LEU A 37 -0.44 6.81 -2.12
N ALA A 38 -0.02 6.68 -3.38
CA ALA A 38 -0.80 6.07 -4.46
C ALA A 38 -1.00 4.55 -4.28
N GLY A 39 -0.45 3.96 -3.20
CA GLY A 39 -0.78 2.61 -2.79
C GLY A 39 0.23 1.56 -3.23
N ALA A 40 1.45 1.92 -3.62
CA ALA A 40 2.50 0.92 -3.87
C ALA A 40 2.75 0.02 -2.63
N GLN A 41 2.54 0.54 -1.41
CA GLN A 41 2.57 -0.25 -0.17
C GLN A 41 1.23 -0.88 0.24
N ARG A 42 0.14 -0.50 -0.41
CA ARG A 42 -1.20 -1.02 -0.09
C ARG A 42 -1.36 -2.48 -0.50
N LEU A 43 -0.88 -2.85 -1.69
CA LEU A 43 -0.94 -4.23 -2.14
C LEU A 43 -0.13 -5.17 -1.24
N ALA A 44 1.08 -4.76 -0.86
CA ALA A 44 1.94 -5.55 0.01
C ALA A 44 1.32 -5.73 1.42
N SER A 45 0.72 -4.68 1.97
CA SER A 45 0.05 -4.77 3.28
C SER A 45 -1.24 -5.59 3.21
N GLU A 46 -2.02 -5.48 2.13
CA GLU A 46 -3.22 -6.28 1.90
C GLU A 46 -2.89 -7.76 1.74
N ILE A 47 -1.82 -8.11 1.00
CA ILE A 47 -1.32 -9.49 0.89
C ILE A 47 -0.88 -10.03 2.25
N ALA A 48 -0.08 -9.26 3.01
CA ALA A 48 0.37 -9.68 4.33
C ALA A 48 -0.80 -9.91 5.30
N ALA A 49 -1.82 -9.05 5.26
CA ALA A 49 -3.04 -9.21 6.06
C ALA A 49 -3.84 -10.45 5.64
N PHE A 50 -3.96 -10.71 4.33
CA PHE A 50 -4.60 -11.91 3.81
C PHE A 50 -3.87 -13.19 4.25
N GLU A 51 -2.55 -13.24 4.11
CA GLU A 51 -1.73 -14.39 4.52
C GLU A 51 -1.85 -14.66 6.03
N ALA A 52 -1.77 -13.60 6.86
CA ALA A 52 -1.93 -13.73 8.30
C ALA A 52 -3.32 -14.28 8.66
N SER A 53 -4.38 -13.77 8.03
CA SER A 53 -5.75 -14.24 8.23
C SER A 53 -5.93 -15.70 7.84
N ALA A 54 -5.41 -16.10 6.67
CA ALA A 54 -5.48 -17.46 6.14
C ALA A 54 -4.74 -18.47 7.03
N ARG A 55 -3.59 -18.09 7.61
CA ARG A 55 -2.84 -18.94 8.53
C ARG A 55 -3.49 -19.07 9.91
N GLN A 56 -4.14 -18.01 10.39
CA GLN A 56 -4.74 -18.00 11.72
C GLN A 56 -6.12 -18.66 11.77
N THR A 57 -6.81 -18.76 10.63
CA THR A 57 -8.18 -19.27 10.59
C THR A 57 -8.25 -20.60 9.83
N PRO A 58 -8.48 -21.74 10.49
CA PRO A 58 -8.57 -23.05 9.84
C PRO A 58 -9.83 -23.25 8.96
N GLY A 59 -10.56 -22.17 8.64
CA GLY A 59 -11.88 -22.20 8.01
C GLY A 59 -12.95 -22.70 8.99
N ARG A 60 -14.06 -21.97 9.11
CA ARG A 60 -15.21 -22.40 9.93
C ARG A 60 -16.17 -23.26 9.08
N LEU A 61 -15.64 -24.37 8.56
CA LEU A 61 -16.40 -25.20 7.62
C LEU A 61 -17.48 -26.03 8.33
N GLY A 62 -17.30 -26.40 9.59
CA GLY A 62 -18.33 -27.15 10.35
C GLY A 62 -18.77 -28.46 9.68
N GLY A 63 -17.87 -29.10 8.91
CA GLY A 63 -18.19 -30.29 8.10
C GLY A 63 -18.67 -29.99 6.68
N TRP A 64 -18.88 -28.72 6.32
CA TRP A 64 -19.18 -28.30 4.96
C TRP A 64 -18.05 -28.70 4.00
N ARG A 65 -18.45 -29.19 2.82
CA ARG A 65 -17.56 -29.56 1.73
C ARG A 65 -17.97 -28.74 0.53
N PHE A 66 -16.99 -28.26 -0.21
CA PHE A 66 -17.25 -27.52 -1.44
C PHE A 66 -18.04 -28.39 -2.43
N ASP A 67 -19.20 -27.88 -2.83
CA ASP A 67 -20.01 -28.38 -3.93
C ASP A 67 -20.15 -27.27 -4.97
N ARG A 68 -19.69 -27.55 -6.20
CA ARG A 68 -19.69 -26.58 -7.30
C ARG A 68 -21.11 -26.21 -7.71
N ASP A 69 -22.03 -27.16 -7.72
CA ASP A 69 -23.40 -26.97 -8.19
C ASP A 69 -24.24 -26.25 -7.13
N GLU A 70 -23.95 -26.48 -5.84
CA GLU A 70 -24.42 -25.62 -4.75
C GLU A 70 -23.94 -24.18 -4.90
N ALA A 71 -22.63 -23.97 -5.08
CA ALA A 71 -22.06 -22.63 -5.19
C ALA A 71 -22.54 -21.85 -6.43
N ASN A 72 -22.87 -22.55 -7.52
CA ASN A 72 -23.35 -21.95 -8.76
C ASN A 72 -24.87 -21.80 -8.84
N ARG A 73 -25.63 -22.26 -7.83
CA ARG A 73 -27.07 -22.03 -7.77
C ARG A 73 -27.33 -20.53 -7.60
N ARG A 74 -27.88 -19.89 -8.63
CA ARG A 74 -28.38 -18.52 -8.54
C ARG A 74 -29.73 -18.53 -7.81
N ALA A 75 -29.88 -17.65 -6.82
CA ALA A 75 -31.16 -17.40 -6.14
C ALA A 75 -32.14 -16.71 -7.07
#